data_AF-A0A950PU12-F1
#
_entry.id   AF-A0A950PU12-F1
#
_cell.length_a   1.000
_cell.length_b   1.000
_cell.length_c   1.000
_cell.angle_alpha   90.00
_cell.angle_beta   90.00
_cell.angle_gamma   90.00
#
_symmetry.space_group_name_H-M   'P 1'
#
loop_
_entity.id
_entity.type
_entity.pdbx_description
1 polymer ?
#
loop_
_entity_poly.entity_id
_entity_poly.type
_entity_poly.pdbx_seq_one_letter_code
_entity_poly.pdbx_strand_id
1 'polypeptide(L)' 'MISVEFERIEALELLGMTLAHLNDAEARSEMSPRVPRLMAIRDKLAQALREEL' A
#
# COMPACT_ATOMS: atom_id res chain seq x y z
N MET A 1 -19.16 2.79 13.16
CA MET A 1 -18.12 3.82 13.25
C MET A 1 -16.79 3.21 13.68
N ILE A 2 -16.71 2.55 14.85
CA ILE A 2 -15.48 1.88 15.32
C ILE A 2 -14.91 0.88 14.29
N SER A 3 -15.71 0.02 13.66
CA SER A 3 -15.22 -0.94 12.66
C SER A 3 -14.56 -0.30 11.43
N VAL A 4 -15.12 0.81 10.95
CA VAL A 4 -14.57 1.55 9.79
C VAL A 4 -13.25 2.22 10.16
N GLU A 5 -13.14 2.75 11.38
CA GLU A 5 -11.87 3.31 11.87
C GLU A 5 -10.78 2.24 12.02
N PHE A 6 -11.14 1.01 12.46
CA PHE A 6 -10.21 -0.13 12.49
C PHE A 6 -9.76 -0.55 11.09
N GLU A 7 -10.69 -0.71 10.15
CA GLU A 7 -10.39 -1.06 8.74
C GLU A 7 -9.47 -0.03 8.09
N ARG A 8 -9.69 1.26 8.39
CA ARG A 8 -8.84 2.36 7.90
C ARG A 8 -7.42 2.31 8.45
N ILE A 9 -7.25 2.00 9.74
CA ILE A 9 -5.92 1.85 10.35
C ILE A 9 -5.18 0.69 9.69
N GLU A 10 -5.83 -0.47 9.53
CA GLU A 10 -5.23 -1.64 8.88
C GLU A 10 -4.83 -1.35 7.42
N ALA A 11 -5.66 -0.62 6.67
CA ALA A 11 -5.34 -0.19 5.31
C ALA A 11 -4.15 0.78 5.26
N LEU A 12 -4.02 1.70 6.22
CA LEU A 12 -2.88 2.60 6.34
C LEU A 12 -1.59 1.84 6.70
N GLU A 13 -1.66 0.87 7.61
CA GLU A 13 -0.52 0.01 7.97
C GLU A 13 -0.04 -0.80 6.76
N LEU A 14 -0.96 -1.43 6.04
CA LEU A 14 -0.63 -2.20 4.84
C LEU A 14 -0.07 -1.31 3.72
N LEU A 15 -0.57 -0.08 3.57
CA LEU A 15 -0.03 0.89 2.63
C LEU A 15 1.41 1.27 3.02
N GLY A 16 1.66 1.53 4.30
CA GLY A 16 3.01 1.82 4.82
C GLY A 16 4.01 0.69 4.54
N MET A 17 3.62 -0.57 4.81
CA MET A 17 4.45 -1.74 4.51
C MET A 17 4.72 -1.89 3.01
N THR A 18 3.71 -1.68 2.18
CA THR A 18 3.82 -1.75 0.72
C THR A 18 4.81 -0.71 0.19
N LEU A 19 4.72 0.52 0.68
CA LEU A 19 5.64 1.61 0.32
C LEU A 19 7.07 1.32 0.78
N ALA A 20 7.27 0.75 1.98
CA ALA A 20 8.59 0.35 2.46
C ALA A 20 9.24 -0.69 1.53
N HIS A 21 8.48 -1.68 1.07
CA HIS A 21 8.98 -2.66 0.11
C HIS A 21 9.27 -2.08 -1.27
N LEU A 22 8.47 -1.12 -1.74
CA LEU A 22 8.74 -0.41 -2.99
C LEU A 22 10.02 0.43 -2.89
N ASN A 23 10.25 1.09 -1.75
CA ASN A 23 11.45 1.89 -1.51
C ASN A 23 12.72 1.01 -1.46
N ASP A 24 12.66 -0.17 -0.82
CA ASP A 24 13.78 -1.13 -0.85
C ASP A 24 14.04 -1.67 -2.27
N ALA A 25 12.97 -1.95 -3.04
CA ALA A 25 13.09 -2.38 -4.43
C ALA A 25 13.71 -1.29 -5.33
N GLU A 26 13.29 -0.03 -5.17
CA GLU A 26 13.85 1.11 -5.88
C GLU A 26 15.34 1.30 -5.55
N ALA A 27 15.71 1.26 -4.26
CA ALA A 27 17.10 1.35 -3.83
C ALA A 27 17.99 0.24 -4.42
N ARG A 28 17.42 -0.92 -4.74
CA ARG A 28 18.09 -2.05 -5.38
C ARG A 28 18.02 -2.04 -6.90
N SER A 29 17.32 -1.07 -7.51
CA SER A 29 16.98 -1.08 -8.94
C SER A 29 16.36 -2.42 -9.38
N GLU A 30 15.50 -2.98 -8.52
CA GLU A 30 14.86 -4.27 -8.75
C GLU A 30 13.87 -4.19 -9.92
N MET A 31 14.03 -5.07 -10.92
CA MET A 31 13.17 -5.13 -12.12
C MET A 31 12.24 -6.34 -12.13
N SER A 32 12.02 -6.97 -10.97
CA SER A 32 11.25 -8.20 -10.88
C SER A 32 9.74 -7.93 -11.02
N PRO A 33 8.93 -8.94 -11.41
CA PRO A 33 7.46 -8.83 -11.44
C PRO A 33 6.82 -8.48 -10.09
N ARG A 34 7.58 -8.55 -8.98
CA ARG A 34 7.13 -8.12 -7.65
C ARG A 34 6.85 -6.61 -7.62
N VAL A 35 7.64 -5.80 -8.30
CA VAL A 35 7.52 -4.33 -8.26
C VAL A 35 6.18 -3.87 -8.86
N PRO A 36 5.79 -4.27 -10.08
CA PRO A 36 4.46 -3.94 -10.61
C PRO A 36 3.30 -4.43 -9.72
N ARG A 37 3.46 -5.58 -9.07
CA ARG A 37 2.44 -6.11 -8.14
C ARG A 37 2.30 -5.24 -6.90
N LEU A 38 3.41 -4.82 -6.30
CA LEU A 38 3.41 -3.91 -5.14
C LEU A 38 2.84 -2.53 -5.50
N MET A 39 3.14 -2.01 -6.70
CA MET A 39 2.53 -0.77 -7.20
C MET A 39 1.00 -0.90 -7.33
N ALA A 40 0.51 -2.02 -7.88
CA ALA A 40 -0.93 -2.25 -7.98
C ALA A 40 -1.62 -2.38 -6.61
N ILE A 41 -0.95 -2.96 -5.61
CA ILE A 41 -1.45 -3.03 -4.22
C ILE A 41 -1.50 -1.62 -3.61
N ARG A 42 -0.41 -0.83 -3.74
CA ARG A 42 -0.36 0.57 -3.31
C ARG A 42 -1.52 1.38 -3.88
N ASP A 43 -1.77 1.25 -5.18
CA ASP A 43 -2.81 2.03 -5.86
C ASP A 43 -4.22 1.67 -5.37
N LYS A 44 -4.49 0.38 -5.16
CA LYS A 44 -5.77 -0.08 -4.59
C LYS A 44 -5.99 0.43 -3.17
N LEU A 45 -4.96 0.40 -2.33
CA LEU A 45 -5.05 0.89 -0.95
C LEU A 45 -5.24 2.41 -0.91
N ALA A 46 -4.50 3.15 -1.74
CA ALA A 46 -4.64 4.59 -1.85
C ALA A 46 -6.04 4.99 -2.36
N GLN A 47 -6.63 4.19 -3.25
CA GLN A 47 -8.01 4.39 -3.71
C GLN A 47 -9.01 4.14 -2.58
N ALA A 48 -8.94 2.99 -1.91
CA ALA A 48 -9.86 2.65 -0.81
C ALA A 48 -9.84 3.72 0.30
N LEU A 49 -8.65 4.14 0.74
CA LEU A 49 -8.47 5.18 1.76
C LEU A 49 -8.98 6.57 1.32
N ARG A 50 -9.08 6.83 0.01
CA ARG A 50 -9.63 8.07 -0.54
C ARG A 50 -11.14 8.03 -0.66
N GLU A 51 -11.72 6.88 -0.98
CA GLU A 51 -13.17 6.68 -1.07
C GLU A 51 -13.85 6.67 0.32
N GLU A 52 -13.07 6.42 1.38
CA GLU A 52 -13.51 6.52 2.78
C GLU A 52 -13.53 7.96 3.37
N LEU A 53 -12.97 8.96 2.65
CA LEU A 53 -12.90 10.37 3.08
C LEU A 53 -14.09 11.19 2.56
#